data_AF-A0AA39XEG4-F1
#
_entry.id   AF-A0AA39XEG4-F1
#
_cell.length_a   1.000
_cell.length_b   1.000
_cell.length_c   1.000
_cell.angle_alpha   90.00
_cell.angle_beta   90.00
_cell.angle_gamma   90.00
#
_symmetry.space_group_name_H-M   'P 1'
#
loop_
_entity.id
_entity.type
_entity.pdbx_description
1 polymer ?
#
loop_
_entity_poly.entity_id
_entity_poly.type
_entity_poly.pdbx_seq_one_letter_code
_entity_poly.pdbx_strand_id
1 'polypeptide(L)'
;MPILFCPYCANLLILSRMETGGNRLECRTCPYEHPIDKTIFSRKNFPRKEKDDVFGGPGAWDNAQKQAVQCPASNCDGSEAAFFQVQIRSADEPMTIFYKCMTCGNRWREN
;
A
#
# COMPACT_ATOMS: atom_id res chain seq x y z
N MET A 1 -12.42 -17.32 5.31
CA MET A 1 -13.83 -17.67 5.08
C MET A 1 -13.99 -18.13 3.64
N PRO A 2 -14.59 -19.30 3.38
CA PRO A 2 -14.94 -19.67 2.02
C PRO A 2 -16.09 -18.77 1.57
N ILE A 3 -15.89 -18.11 0.43
CA ILE A 3 -16.93 -17.36 -0.25
C ILE A 3 -17.90 -18.40 -0.82
N LEU A 4 -19.19 -18.29 -0.50
CA LEU A 4 -20.21 -19.22 -1.00
C LEU A 4 -20.75 -18.70 -2.33
N PHE A 5 -20.70 -19.57 -3.33
CA PHE A 5 -21.24 -19.32 -4.65
C PHE A 5 -22.49 -20.18 -4.86
N CYS A 6 -23.43 -19.67 -5.65
CA CYS A 6 -24.58 -20.47 -6.03
C CYS A 6 -24.18 -21.63 -6.97
N PRO A 7 -24.70 -22.84 -6.77
CA PRO A 7 -24.39 -23.99 -7.63
C PRO A 7 -24.94 -23.87 -9.05
N TYR A 8 -25.94 -23.00 -9.29
CA TYR A 8 -26.59 -22.83 -10.59
C TYR A 8 -26.07 -21.62 -11.38
N CYS A 9 -26.01 -20.45 -10.72
CA CYS A 9 -25.62 -19.18 -11.35
C CYS A 9 -24.09 -18.90 -11.25
N ALA A 10 -23.34 -19.70 -10.47
CA ALA A 10 -21.94 -19.43 -10.07
C ALA A 10 -21.70 -18.01 -9.51
N ASN A 11 -22.77 -17.31 -9.17
CA ASN A 11 -22.74 -15.94 -8.71
C ASN A 11 -22.52 -15.88 -7.20
N LEU A 12 -22.03 -14.75 -6.72
CA LEU A 12 -21.82 -14.50 -5.31
C LEU A 12 -23.16 -14.45 -4.59
N LEU A 13 -23.31 -15.21 -3.50
CA LEU A 13 -24.49 -15.09 -2.64
C LEU A 13 -24.37 -13.88 -1.73
N ILE A 14 -25.47 -13.14 -1.59
CA ILE A 14 -25.53 -11.89 -0.84
C ILE A 14 -26.36 -12.08 0.43
N LEU A 15 -25.95 -11.43 1.52
CA LEU A 15 -26.67 -11.47 2.79
C LEU A 15 -28.00 -10.72 2.67
N SER A 16 -29.10 -11.40 2.98
CA SER A 16 -30.44 -10.84 3.09
C SER A 16 -31.10 -11.26 4.39
N ARG A 17 -32.05 -10.46 4.87
CA ARG A 17 -32.79 -10.73 6.11
C ARG A 17 -34.09 -11.44 5.79
N MET A 18 -34.37 -12.52 6.50
CA MET A 18 -35.62 -13.25 6.42
C MET A 18 -36.63 -12.64 7.40
N GLU A 19 -37.92 -12.62 7.02
CA GLU A 19 -39.01 -12.09 7.86
C GLU A 19 -39.15 -12.84 9.19
N THR A 20 -38.72 -14.10 9.24
CA THR A 20 -38.73 -14.97 10.41
C THR A 20 -37.58 -14.71 11.41
N GLY A 21 -36.78 -13.66 11.20
CA GLY A 21 -35.75 -13.22 12.16
C GLY A 21 -34.36 -13.83 11.96
N GLY A 22 -34.10 -14.46 10.81
CA GLY A 22 -32.79 -15.03 10.44
C GLY A 22 -32.09 -14.30 9.29
N ASN A 23 -30.82 -14.60 9.07
CA ASN A 23 -30.09 -14.18 7.86
C ASN A 23 -30.08 -15.34 6.85
N ARG A 24 -30.27 -15.03 5.57
CA ARG A 24 -30.11 -15.96 4.45
C ARG A 24 -29.13 -15.41 3.42
N LEU A 25 -28.58 -16.30 2.60
CA LEU A 25 -27.73 -15.97 1.47
C LEU A 25 -28.55 -16.18 0.18
N GLU A 26 -28.84 -15.12 -0.56
CA GLU A 26 -29.65 -15.16 -1.79
C GLU A 26 -28.80 -14.86 -3.05
N CYS A 27 -29.04 -15.58 -4.16
CA CYS A 27 -28.47 -15.22 -5.48
C CYS A 27 -29.33 -14.09 -6.09
N ARG A 28 -28.72 -13.03 -6.63
CA ARG A 28 -29.47 -11.96 -7.34
C ARG A 28 -29.96 -12.34 -8.72
N THR A 29 -29.43 -13.43 -9.28
CA THR A 29 -29.71 -13.86 -10.66
C THR A 29 -30.57 -15.13 -10.74
N CYS A 30 -30.75 -15.87 -9.64
CA CYS A 30 -31.62 -17.04 -9.60
C CYS A 30 -32.29 -17.16 -8.23
N PRO A 31 -33.43 -17.88 -8.09
CA PRO A 31 -34.20 -17.96 -6.85
C PRO A 31 -33.55 -18.89 -5.79
N TYR A 32 -32.24 -19.09 -5.86
CA TYR A 32 -31.51 -19.92 -4.90
C TYR A 32 -31.31 -19.15 -3.59
N GLU A 33 -31.75 -19.76 -2.51
CA GLU A 33 -31.58 -19.28 -1.14
C GLU A 33 -30.86 -20.33 -0.30
N HIS A 34 -29.88 -19.88 0.50
CA HIS A 34 -29.15 -20.72 1.43
C HIS A 34 -29.31 -20.16 2.86
N PRO A 35 -30.00 -20.86 3.78
CA PRO A 35 -30.17 -20.39 5.16
C PRO A 35 -28.81 -20.38 5.89
N ILE A 36 -28.63 -19.41 6.79
CA ILE A 36 -27.43 -19.33 7.65
C ILE A 36 -27.80 -19.86 9.04
N ASP A 37 -27.50 -21.13 9.30
CA ASP A 37 -27.79 -21.75 10.61
C ASP A 37 -26.73 -21.44 11.68
N LYS A 38 -25.50 -21.13 11.26
CA LYS A 38 -24.35 -20.89 12.14
C LYS A 38 -23.90 -19.44 12.01
N THR A 39 -23.50 -18.83 13.12
CA THR A 39 -22.90 -17.50 13.11
C THR A 39 -21.58 -17.53 12.33
N ILE A 40 -21.50 -16.74 11.26
CA ILE A 40 -20.29 -16.64 10.44
C ILE A 40 -19.65 -15.27 10.65
N PHE A 41 -18.39 -15.26 11.07
CA PHE A 41 -17.60 -14.04 11.20
C PHE A 41 -16.28 -14.19 10.44
N SER A 42 -15.86 -13.13 9.75
CA SER A 42 -14.55 -13.05 9.12
C SER A 42 -13.82 -11.82 9.66
N ARG A 43 -13.05 -12.00 10.74
CA ARG A 43 -12.16 -10.98 11.25
C ARG A 43 -10.78 -11.21 10.64
N LYS A 44 -10.37 -10.35 9.70
CA LYS A 44 -8.96 -10.23 9.31
C LYS A 44 -8.35 -9.12 10.15
N ASN A 45 -7.36 -9.45 10.97
CA ASN A 45 -6.50 -8.44 11.57
C ASN A 45 -5.51 -8.01 10.49
N PHE A 46 -5.57 -6.75 10.09
CA PHE A 46 -4.55 -6.14 9.24
C PHE A 46 -3.52 -5.50 10.17
N PRO A 47 -2.40 -6.19 10.49
CA PRO A 47 -1.30 -5.50 11.15
C PRO A 47 -0.85 -4.37 10.23
N ARG A 48 -0.60 -3.19 10.80
CA ARG A 48 -0.08 -2.07 10.04
C ARG A 48 1.30 -2.48 9.54
N LYS A 49 1.45 -2.66 8.22
CA LYS A 49 2.78 -2.76 7.62
C LYS A 49 3.50 -1.45 7.96
N GLU A 50 4.66 -1.56 8.58
CA GLU A 50 5.56 -0.42 8.65
C GLU A 50 5.86 0.00 7.20
N LYS A 51 5.83 1.30 6.95
CA LYS A 51 6.20 1.81 5.63
C LYS A 51 7.68 1.47 5.47
N ASP A 52 7.98 0.47 4.65
CA ASP A 52 9.33 0.23 4.20
C ASP A 52 9.83 1.56 3.60
N ASP A 53 10.97 2.03 4.10
CA ASP A 53 11.58 3.26 3.63
C ASP A 53 11.81 3.09 2.11
N VAL A 54 11.18 3.96 1.31
CA VAL A 54 11.07 3.80 -0.16
C VAL A 54 12.43 3.66 -0.84
N PHE A 55 13.49 4.08 -0.16
CA PHE A 55 14.86 4.07 -0.63
C PHE A 55 15.71 2.93 -0.07
N GLY A 56 15.10 1.89 0.50
CA GLY A 56 15.79 0.68 0.95
C GLY A 56 16.60 0.87 2.25
N GLY A 57 16.86 -0.27 2.92
CA GLY A 57 17.54 -0.33 4.21
C GLY A 57 19.01 0.14 4.22
N PRO A 58 19.77 -0.16 5.29
CA PRO A 58 21.17 0.22 5.38
C PRO A 58 21.97 -0.39 4.21
N GLY A 59 22.49 0.46 3.33
CA GLY A 59 23.26 0.07 2.13
C GLY A 59 22.62 0.41 0.78
N ALA A 60 21.34 0.82 0.76
CA ALA A 60 20.66 1.13 -0.50
C ALA A 60 21.18 2.40 -1.22
N TRP A 61 21.95 3.24 -0.53
CA TRP A 61 22.57 4.44 -1.08
C TRP A 61 24.02 4.21 -1.56
N ASP A 62 24.59 3.02 -1.38
CA ASP A 62 26.01 2.76 -1.70
C ASP A 62 26.25 2.69 -3.22
N ASN A 63 25.24 2.28 -3.99
CA ASN A 63 25.26 2.26 -5.46
C ASN A 63 24.56 3.46 -6.10
N ALA A 64 24.15 4.44 -5.28
CA ALA A 64 23.47 5.64 -5.78
C ALA A 64 24.44 6.52 -6.57
N GLN A 65 23.92 7.22 -7.59
CA GLN A 65 24.70 8.21 -8.32
C GLN A 65 25.05 9.37 -7.38
N LYS A 66 26.31 9.82 -7.45
CA LYS A 66 26.83 10.92 -6.63
C LYS A 66 26.93 12.18 -7.47
N GLN A 67 26.55 13.30 -6.88
CA GLN A 67 26.66 14.63 -7.47
C GLN A 67 27.32 15.58 -6.49
N ALA A 68 28.08 16.54 -7.02
CA ALA A 68 28.63 17.63 -6.23
C ALA A 68 27.52 18.64 -5.89
N VAL A 69 26.91 18.51 -4.71
CA VAL A 69 25.86 19.40 -4.20
C VAL A 69 26.20 19.73 -2.75
N GLN A 70 26.16 21.02 -2.42
CA GLN A 70 26.39 21.50 -1.06
C GLN A 70 25.25 21.07 -0.13
N CYS A 71 25.59 20.48 1.01
CA CYS A 71 24.60 20.08 1.99
C CYS A 71 23.91 21.32 2.59
N PRO A 72 22.56 21.37 2.65
CA PRO A 72 21.84 22.49 3.27
C PRO A 72 21.88 22.47 4.81
N ALA A 73 22.51 21.47 5.43
CA ALA A 73 22.60 21.38 6.87
C ALA A 73 23.64 22.39 7.39
N SER A 74 23.25 23.24 8.34
CA SER A 74 24.15 24.20 9.01
C SER A 74 25.35 23.56 9.70
N ASN A 75 25.30 22.25 9.95
CA ASN A 75 26.31 21.50 10.68
C ASN A 75 27.18 20.64 9.75
N CYS A 76 27.14 20.86 8.43
CA CYS A 76 27.89 20.05 7.48
C CYS A 76 28.29 20.82 6.22
N ASP A 77 29.60 20.95 6.00
CA ASP A 77 30.20 21.53 4.79
C ASP A 77 30.51 20.47 3.71
N GLY A 78 29.75 19.37 3.70
CA GLY A 78 29.91 18.30 2.71
C GLY A 78 29.45 18.77 1.33
N SER A 79 30.33 18.63 0.33
CA SER A 79 30.07 19.00 -1.06
C SER A 79 29.58 17.84 -1.94
N GLU A 80 29.45 16.63 -1.40
CA GLU A 80 29.02 15.43 -2.13
C GLU A 80 27.72 14.85 -1.56
N ALA A 81 26.75 14.62 -2.44
CA ALA A 81 25.47 14.02 -2.11
C ALA A 81 25.13 12.89 -3.10
N ALA A 82 24.62 11.78 -2.59
CA ALA A 82 23.98 10.76 -3.40
C ALA A 82 22.56 11.21 -3.75
N PHE A 83 22.09 10.97 -4.97
CA PHE A 83 20.76 11.37 -5.40
C PHE A 83 19.95 10.21 -6.00
N PHE A 84 18.63 10.28 -5.84
CA PHE A 84 17.65 9.41 -6.50
C PHE A 84 16.52 10.25 -7.08
N GLN A 85 16.13 9.93 -8.32
CA GLN A 85 15.00 10.57 -8.99
C GLN A 85 13.82 9.61 -8.97
N VAL A 86 12.67 10.05 -8.45
CA VAL A 86 11.47 9.22 -8.37
C VAL A 86 10.27 9.99 -8.89
N GLN A 87 9.54 9.37 -9.81
CA GLN A 87 8.26 9.90 -10.27
C GLN A 87 7.17 9.58 -9.25
N ILE A 88 6.92 10.53 -8.34
CA ILE A 88 5.86 10.43 -7.32
C ILE A 88 4.54 11.05 -7.78
N ARG A 89 4.49 11.68 -8.96
CA ARG A 89 3.32 12.40 -9.50
C ARG A 89 3.00 12.00 -10.94
N SER A 90 1.95 12.60 -11.50
CA SER A 90 1.54 12.41 -12.91
C SER A 90 2.70 12.65 -13.87
N ALA A 91 2.69 12.01 -15.03
CA ALA A 91 3.79 12.05 -16.00
C ALA A 91 4.11 13.46 -16.55
N ASP A 92 3.18 14.42 -16.39
CA ASP A 92 3.33 15.79 -16.86
C ASP A 92 4.14 16.69 -15.91
N GLU A 93 4.42 16.24 -14.68
CA GLU A 93 5.27 16.98 -13.71
C GLU A 93 6.71 16.44 -13.70
N PRO A 94 7.71 17.31 -13.51
CA PRO A 94 9.11 16.90 -13.44
C PRO A 94 9.36 15.92 -12.28
N MET A 95 10.36 15.06 -12.46
CA MET A 95 10.76 14.07 -11.46
C MET A 95 11.24 14.76 -10.17
N THR A 96 10.78 14.27 -9.01
CA THR A 96 11.27 14.74 -7.70
C THR A 96 12.62 14.09 -7.40
N ILE A 97 13.62 14.91 -7.04
CA ILE A 97 14.97 14.46 -6.70
C ILE A 97 15.13 14.42 -5.18
N PHE A 98 15.61 13.29 -4.67
CA PHE A 98 15.96 13.09 -3.26
C PHE A 98 17.46 13.02 -3.12
N TYR A 99 18.03 13.84 -2.26
CA TYR A 99 19.46 13.84 -1.95
C TYR A 99 19.71 13.28 -0.56
N LYS A 100 20.88 12.66 -0.40
CA LYS A 100 21.45 12.26 0.88
C LYS A 100 22.91 12.68 0.93
N CYS A 101 23.28 13.49 1.91
CA CYS A 101 24.67 13.87 2.11
C CYS A 101 25.51 12.65 2.51
N MET A 102 26.68 12.48 1.90
CA MET A 102 27.61 11.40 2.23
C MET A 102 28.33 11.61 3.57
N THR A 103 28.46 12.87 4.01
CA THR A 103 29.20 13.23 5.23
C THR A 103 28.32 13.20 6.49
N CYS A 104 27.14 13.82 6.46
CA CYS A 104 26.25 13.90 7.64
C CYS A 104 25.03 12.98 7.57
N GLY A 105 24.75 12.36 6.41
CA GLY A 105 23.58 11.52 6.21
C GLY A 105 22.25 12.27 6.14
N ASN A 106 22.26 13.61 6.16
CA ASN A 106 21.05 14.42 6.05
C ASN A 106 20.37 14.18 4.69
N ARG A 107 19.04 14.08 4.70
CA ARG A 107 18.23 13.83 3.50
C ARG A 107 17.35 15.05 3.21
N TRP A 108 17.36 15.52 1.97
CA TRP A 108 16.48 16.61 1.52
C TRP A 108 15.90 16.29 0.15
N ARG A 109 14.85 17.03 -0.22
CA ARG A 109 14.18 16.89 -1.51
C ARG A 109 14.27 18.19 -2.29
N GLU A 110 14.44 18.07 -3.60
CA GLU A 110 14.41 19.17 -4.56
C GLU A 110 13.36 18.83 -5.63
N ASN A 111 12.57 19.82 -6.01
CA ASN A 111 11.47 19.70 -6.97
C ASN A 111 11.57 20.80 -8.01
#